data_AF-A0A2V5Z176-F1
#
_entry.id   AF-A0A2V5Z176-F1
#
_cell.length_a   1.000
_cell.length_b   1.000
_cell.length_c   1.000
_cell.angle_alpha   90.00
_cell.angle_beta   90.00
_cell.angle_gamma   90.00
#
_symmetry.space_group_name_H-M   'P 1'
#
loop_
_entity.id
_entity.type
_entity.pdbx_description
1 polymer ?
#
loop_
_entity_poly.entity_id
_entity_poly.type
_entity_poly.pdbx_seq_one_letter_code
_entity_poly.pdbx_strand_id
1 'polypeptide(L)' 'MPTFQTYNVTPILPATLEPLREVSFNLWWTWEPSARRLFRHLDHELWDRTNHNPVRMLQLSRQS' A
#
# COMPACT_ATOMS: atom_id res chain seq x y z
N MET A 1 30.22 -0.49 -16.09
CA MET A 1 29.28 -0.30 -14.96
C MET A 1 27.88 -0.64 -15.47
N PRO A 2 27.14 -1.59 -14.87
CA PRO A 2 25.76 -1.84 -15.28
C PRO A 2 24.86 -0.67 -14.87
N THR A 3 24.03 -0.20 -15.80
CA THR A 3 23.04 0.86 -15.56
C THR A 3 21.75 0.23 -15.07
N PHE A 4 21.42 0.38 -13.78
CA PHE A 4 20.15 -0.08 -13.25
C PHE A 4 19.04 0.90 -13.66
N GLN A 5 18.05 0.42 -14.42
CA GLN A 5 16.85 1.18 -14.73
C GLN A 5 15.74 0.76 -13.76
N THR A 6 15.33 1.69 -12.90
CA THR A 6 14.26 1.44 -11.92
C THR A 6 12.91 1.66 -12.59
N TYR A 7 12.17 0.58 -12.84
CA TYR A 7 10.80 0.65 -13.33
C TYR A 7 9.83 0.62 -12.14
N ASN A 8 9.07 1.70 -11.96
CA ASN A 8 8.08 1.79 -10.89
C ASN A 8 6.72 1.29 -11.40
N VAL A 9 6.41 0.02 -11.17
CA VAL A 9 5.11 -0.56 -11.54
C VAL A 9 4.08 -0.09 -10.51
N THR A 10 3.14 0.76 -10.95
CA THR A 10 2.01 1.19 -10.13
C THR A 10 0.78 0.42 -10.61
N PRO A 11 0.23 -0.54 -9.84
CA PRO A 11 -0.99 -1.21 -10.23
C PRO A 11 -2.15 -0.21 -10.26
N ILE A 12 -3.06 -0.40 -11.21
CA ILE A 12 -4.23 0.44 -11.38
C ILE A 12 -5.26 -0.01 -10.35
N LEU A 13 -5.41 0.69 -9.23
CA LEU A 13 -6.39 0.30 -8.21
C LEU A 13 -7.83 0.42 -8.77
N PRO A 14 -8.76 -0.47 -8.35
CA PRO A 14 -10.18 -0.27 -8.60
C PRO A 14 -10.65 1.06 -8.01
N ALA A 15 -11.62 1.71 -8.64
CA ALA A 15 -12.15 3.00 -8.18
C ALA A 15 -12.65 2.99 -6.72
N THR A 16 -13.05 1.82 -6.21
CA THR A 16 -13.46 1.63 -4.80
C THR A 16 -12.31 1.66 -3.80
N LEU A 17 -11.08 1.34 -4.23
CA LEU A 17 -9.87 1.36 -3.40
C LEU A 17 -9.01 2.60 -3.62
N GLU A 18 -9.40 3.47 -4.56
CA GLU A 18 -8.75 4.76 -4.80
C GLU A 18 -8.60 5.62 -3.53
N PRO A 19 -9.60 5.69 -2.61
CA PRO A 19 -9.44 6.41 -1.36
C PRO A 19 -8.34 5.83 -0.45
N LEU A 20 -8.08 4.52 -0.50
CA LEU A 20 -6.99 3.91 0.28
C LEU A 20 -5.63 4.37 -0.23
N ARG A 21 -5.50 4.63 -1.54
CA ARG A 21 -4.30 5.20 -2.13
C ARG A 21 -4.05 6.59 -1.55
N GLU A 22 -5.06 7.45 -1.54
CA GLU A 22 -4.96 8.78 -0.95
C GLU A 22 -4.54 8.73 0.53
N VAL A 23 -5.18 7.86 1.31
CA VAL A 23 -4.82 7.65 2.72
C VAL A 23 -3.39 7.15 2.86
N SER A 24 -2.92 6.23 2.00
CA SER A 24 -1.56 5.69 2.07
C SER A 24 -0.46 6.73 1.82
N PHE A 25 -0.75 7.75 1.00
CA PHE A 25 0.15 8.88 0.73
C PHE A 25 0.03 10.00 1.76
N ASN A 26 -0.99 9.97 2.62
CA ASN A 26 -1.17 10.96 3.67
C ASN A 26 -0.49 10.53 4.97
N LEU A 27 0.55 11.24 5.42
CA LEU A 27 1.32 10.90 6.63
C LEU A 27 0.44 10.74 7.90
N TRP A 28 -0.77 11.29 7.89
CA TRP A 28 -1.78 11.10 8.93
C TRP A 28 -2.00 9.64 9.37
N TRP A 29 -1.93 8.67 8.45
CA TRP A 29 -2.12 7.26 8.81
C TRP A 29 -1.07 6.74 9.81
N THR A 30 0.10 7.39 9.89
CA THR A 30 1.20 6.95 10.77
C THR A 30 0.89 7.12 12.25
N TRP A 31 0.08 8.12 12.62
CA TRP A 31 -0.33 8.39 13.99
C TRP A 31 -1.77 8.01 14.28
N GLU A 32 -2.60 7.72 13.26
CA GLU A 32 -3.97 7.27 13.43
C GLU A 32 -4.06 5.73 13.61
N PRO A 33 -4.40 5.21 14.80
CA PRO A 33 -4.48 3.77 15.05
C PRO A 33 -5.59 3.08 14.24
N SER A 34 -6.64 3.80 13.87
CA SER A 34 -7.76 3.27 13.09
C SER A 34 -7.35 3.03 11.64
N ALA A 35 -6.56 3.92 11.04
CA ALA A 35 -6.01 3.79 9.70
C ALA A 35 -5.04 2.60 9.62
N ARG A 36 -4.16 2.43 10.62
CA ARG A 36 -3.28 1.25 10.71
C ARG A 36 -4.06 -0.05 10.82
N ARG A 37 -5.13 -0.06 11.61
CA ARG A 37 -6.02 -1.23 11.73
C ARG A 37 -6.72 -1.55 10.41
N LEU A 38 -7.14 -0.54 9.64
CA LEU A 38 -7.75 -0.72 8.32
C LEU A 38 -6.82 -1.50 7.37
N PHE A 39 -5.58 -1.05 7.20
CA PHE A 39 -4.62 -1.74 6.33
C PHE A 39 -4.31 -3.16 6.82
N ARG A 40 -4.16 -3.35 8.13
CA ARG A 40 -3.98 -4.69 8.72
C ARG A 40 -5.18 -5.60 8.50
N HIS A 41 -6.41 -5.07 8.54
CA HIS A 41 -7.63 -5.84 8.35
C HIS A 41 -7.85 -6.24 6.89
N LEU A 42 -7.33 -5.45 5.95
CA LEU A 42 -7.44 -5.72 4.52
C LEU A 42 -6.61 -6.95 4.11
N ASP A 43 -5.37 -7.06 4.60
CA ASP A 43 -4.57 -8.29 4.47
C ASP A 43 -3.44 -8.27 5.52
N HIS A 44 -3.61 -9.04 6.59
CA HIS A 44 -2.65 -9.08 7.70
C HIS A 44 -1.28 -9.62 7.25
N GLU A 45 -1.25 -10.64 6.39
CA GLU A 45 0.00 -11.25 5.93
C GLU A 45 0.77 -10.27 5.04
N LEU A 46 0.07 -9.61 4.11
CA LEU A 46 0.69 -8.62 3.23
C LEU A 46 1.15 -7.39 3.99
N TRP A 47 0.40 -6.97 5.01
CA TRP A 47 0.76 -5.86 5.88
C TRP A 47 2.07 -6.12 6.62
N ASP A 48 2.26 -7.31 7.17
CA ASP A 48 3.50 -7.70 7.84
C ASP A 48 4.65 -7.85 6.83
N ARG A 49 4.40 -8.50 5.69
CA ARG A 49 5.41 -8.70 4.62
C ARG A 49 5.91 -7.39 4.01
N THR A 50 5.08 -6.36 3.99
CA THR A 50 5.46 -5.03 3.49
C THR A 50 6.07 -4.14 4.56
N ASN A 51 6.31 -4.68 5.76
CA ASN A 51 6.82 -3.94 6.91
C ASN A 51 5.96 -2.72 7.26
N HIS A 52 4.64 -2.93 7.32
CA HIS A 52 3.67 -1.87 7.66
C HIS A 52 3.66 -0.69 6.67
N ASN A 53 3.98 -0.94 5.39
CA ASN A 53 3.98 0.07 4.35
C ASN A 53 2.70 -0.04 3.50
N PRO A 54 1.72 0.87 3.67
CA PRO A 54 0.44 0.79 2.97
C PRO A 54 0.58 0.98 1.46
N VAL A 55 1.54 1.80 1.00
CA VAL A 55 1.78 2.01 -0.44
C VAL A 55 2.27 0.70 -1.08
N ARG A 56 3.26 0.05 -0.45
CA ARG A 56 3.79 -1.22 -0.94
C ARG A 56 2.76 -2.35 -0.86
N MET A 57 1.91 -2.31 0.17
CA MET A 57 0.79 -3.25 0.32
C MET A 57 -0.20 -3.11 -0.84
N LEU A 58 -0.64 -1.90 -1.16
CA LEU A 58 -1.52 -1.64 -2.30
C LEU A 58 -0.86 -1.97 -3.66
N GLN A 59 0.47 -1.87 -3.74
CA GLN A 59 1.20 -2.29 -4.94
C GLN A 59 1.22 -3.81 -5.15
N LEU A 60 1.15 -4.58 -4.07
CA LEU A 60 1.22 -6.04 -4.08
C LEU A 60 -0.16 -6.70 -3.95
N SER A 61 -1.20 -5.94 -3.60
CA SER A 61 -2.56 -6.47 -3.49
C SER A 61 -3.00 -7.01 -4.86
N ARG A 62 -3.24 -8.32 -4.93
CA ARG A 62 -3.74 -8.96 -6.15
C ARG A 62 -5.19 -8.58 -6.33
N GLN A 63 -5.51 -7.99 -7.48
CA GLN A 63 -6.87 -7.70 -7.89
C GLN A 63 -7.47 -9.00 -8.42
N SER A 64 -8.31 -9.65 -7.61
CA SER A 64 -9.16 -10.79 -8.01
C SER A 64 -10.52 -10.31 -8.46
#